data_AF-A0A1V5IM95-F1
#
_entry.id   AF-A0A1V5IM95-F1
#
_cell.length_a   1.000
_cell.length_b   1.000
_cell.length_c   1.000
_cell.angle_alpha   90.00
_cell.angle_beta   90.00
_cell.angle_gamma   90.00
#
_symmetry.space_group_name_H-M   'P 1'
#
loop_
_entity.id
_entity.type
_entity.pdbx_description
1 polymer ?
#
loop_
_entity_poly.entity_id
_entity_poly.type
_entity_poly.pdbx_seq_one_letter_code
_entity_poly.pdbx_strand_id
1 'polypeptide(L)'
;MIEPSQLISQDEAESIIGHTLDVVEDTEEERVGLKQRLYTATDDMNALLQIGITQQAAMPPEQTQTPEDLHRAITENFDDAVQVDGIGEEACFATPGLHILESGRYILVAVGNTSTDAARQKLKEAGRVAVENLRAALR
;
A
#
# COMPACT_ATOMS: atom_id res chain seq x y z
N MET A 1 11.32 -0.13 12.66
CA MET A 1 10.30 -0.76 11.80
C MET A 1 9.31 0.32 11.42
N ILE A 2 8.86 0.39 10.18
CA ILE A 2 7.81 1.32 9.78
C ILE A 2 6.46 0.64 9.96
N GLU A 3 5.53 1.30 10.66
CA GLU A 3 4.15 0.85 10.79
C GLU A 3 3.29 1.39 9.64
N PRO A 4 2.25 0.68 9.17
CA PRO A 4 1.40 1.14 8.06
C PRO A 4 0.76 2.51 8.32
N SER A 5 0.44 2.81 9.57
CA SER A 5 -0.13 4.10 10.01
C SER A 5 0.84 5.28 9.94
N GLN A 6 2.14 5.02 9.82
CA GLN A 6 3.13 6.04 9.54
C GLN A 6 3.22 6.36 8.05
N LEU A 7 2.67 5.51 7.18
CA LEU A 7 2.60 5.77 5.74
C LEU A 7 1.35 6.56 5.40
N ILE A 8 0.20 6.13 5.92
CA ILE A 8 -1.08 6.81 5.77
C ILE A 8 -1.76 6.75 7.13
N SER A 9 -1.99 7.91 7.74
CA SER A 9 -2.79 8.07 8.94
C SER A 9 -4.29 7.96 8.65
N GLN A 10 -5.11 7.87 9.71
CA GLN A 10 -6.57 7.83 9.55
C GLN A 10 -7.09 9.12 8.89
N ASP A 11 -6.66 10.30 9.36
CA ASP A 11 -7.07 11.59 8.80
C ASP A 11 -6.70 11.73 7.31
N GLU A 12 -5.52 11.26 6.92
CA GLU A 12 -5.10 11.22 5.51
C GLU A 12 -5.96 10.24 4.71
N ALA A 13 -6.24 9.04 5.24
CA ALA A 13 -7.11 8.08 4.59
C ALA A 13 -8.53 8.64 4.38
N GLU A 14 -9.12 9.29 5.40
CA GLU A 14 -10.42 9.94 5.31
C GLU A 14 -10.43 11.06 4.26
N SER A 15 -9.36 11.88 4.23
CA SER A 15 -9.22 12.93 3.23
C SER A 15 -9.12 12.38 1.80
N ILE A 16 -8.42 11.26 1.61
CA ILE A 16 -8.27 10.62 0.28
C ILE A 16 -9.58 9.95 -0.16
N ILE A 17 -10.24 9.24 0.75
CA ILE A 17 -11.48 8.54 0.44
C ILE A 17 -12.65 9.52 0.31
N GLY A 18 -12.62 10.64 1.03
CA GLY A 18 -13.71 11.61 1.11
C GLY A 18 -14.88 11.12 1.97
N HIS A 19 -14.59 10.27 2.95
CA HIS A 19 -15.56 9.63 3.82
C HIS A 19 -14.94 9.42 5.20
N THR A 20 -15.74 9.43 6.27
CA THR A 20 -15.30 9.00 7.60
C THR A 20 -14.99 7.51 7.58
N LEU A 21 -13.84 7.10 8.14
CA LEU A 21 -13.41 5.71 8.20
C LEU A 21 -13.29 5.34 9.67
N ASP A 22 -14.39 4.86 10.26
CA ASP A 22 -14.55 4.67 11.71
C ASP A 22 -14.14 3.29 12.22
N VAL A 23 -13.73 2.40 11.32
CA VAL A 23 -13.20 1.07 11.63
C VAL A 23 -11.75 0.97 11.16
N VAL A 24 -10.89 0.50 12.06
CA VAL A 24 -9.46 0.30 11.81
C VAL A 24 -9.07 -1.12 12.22
N GLU A 25 -8.50 -1.86 11.28
CA GLU A 25 -8.01 -3.22 11.51
C GLU A 25 -6.54 -3.33 11.12
N ASP A 26 -5.75 -3.96 11.99
CA ASP A 26 -4.34 -4.25 11.76
C ASP A 26 -4.15 -5.76 11.55
N THR A 27 -3.37 -6.12 10.53
CA THR A 27 -2.99 -7.50 10.25
C THR A 27 -1.50 -7.60 9.93
N GLU A 28 -0.92 -8.75 10.21
CA GLU A 28 0.48 -9.05 9.91
C GLU A 28 0.60 -10.44 9.27
N GLU A 29 1.55 -10.61 8.36
CA GLU A 29 1.96 -11.91 7.82
C GLU A 29 3.49 -12.01 7.94
N GLU A 30 3.93 -12.62 9.03
CA GLU A 30 5.34 -12.73 9.39
C GLU A 30 6.15 -13.42 8.28
N ARG A 31 5.60 -14.42 7.57
CA ARG A 31 6.33 -15.19 6.56
C ARG A 31 6.87 -14.34 5.42
N VAL A 32 6.25 -13.19 5.16
CA VAL A 32 6.70 -12.21 4.15
C VAL A 32 7.01 -10.84 4.77
N GLY A 33 7.11 -10.75 6.10
CA GLY A 33 7.39 -9.49 6.80
C GLY A 33 6.39 -8.37 6.49
N LEU A 34 5.12 -8.73 6.22
CA LEU A 34 4.05 -7.78 5.90
C LEU A 34 3.39 -7.29 7.19
N LYS A 35 3.26 -5.97 7.29
CA LYS A 35 2.31 -5.31 8.18
C LYS A 35 1.28 -4.56 7.36
N GLN A 36 0.01 -4.61 7.75
CA GLN A 36 -1.08 -4.01 7.02
C GLN A 36 -2.06 -3.33 7.95
N ARG A 37 -2.62 -2.22 7.48
CA ARG A 37 -3.75 -1.53 8.09
C ARG A 37 -4.87 -1.35 7.08
N LEU A 38 -6.09 -1.63 7.52
CA LEU A 38 -7.34 -1.40 6.78
C LEU A 38 -8.16 -0.34 7.50
N TYR A 39 -8.56 0.69 6.75
CA TYR A 39 -9.50 1.72 7.15
C TYR A 39 -10.81 1.50 6.40
N THR A 40 -11.94 1.38 7.10
CA THR A 40 -13.27 1.16 6.51
C THR A 40 -14.31 2.05 7.17
N ALA A 41 -15.39 2.33 6.43
CA ALA A 41 -16.59 2.95 6.97
C ALA A 41 -17.64 1.89 7.34
N THR A 42 -18.29 2.03 8.49
CA THR A 42 -19.39 1.15 8.91
C THR A 42 -20.64 1.31 8.04
N ASP A 43 -20.86 2.50 7.47
CA ASP A 43 -22.05 2.88 6.71
C ASP A 43 -21.90 2.80 5.17
N ASP A 44 -20.66 2.70 4.65
CA ASP A 44 -20.39 2.45 3.22
C ASP A 44 -19.26 1.42 3.04
N MET A 45 -19.64 0.21 2.62
CA MET A 45 -18.70 -0.89 2.36
C MET A 45 -17.72 -0.62 1.20
N ASN A 46 -17.96 0.40 0.37
CA ASN A 46 -17.03 0.81 -0.69
C ASN A 46 -16.03 1.87 -0.21
N ALA A 47 -16.30 2.53 0.92
CA ALA A 47 -15.40 3.50 1.53
C ALA A 47 -14.35 2.74 2.35
N LEU A 48 -13.27 2.37 1.68
CA LEU A 48 -12.13 1.71 2.32
C LEU A 48 -10.80 2.12 1.70
N LEU A 49 -9.76 2.09 2.53
CA LEU A 49 -8.36 2.21 2.15
C LEU A 49 -7.54 1.17 2.92
N GLN A 50 -6.77 0.37 2.20
CA GLN A 50 -5.79 -0.55 2.76
C GLN A 50 -4.38 -0.04 2.44
N ILE A 51 -3.50 -0.08 3.43
CA ILE A 51 -2.08 0.21 3.29
C ILE A 51 -1.28 -0.94 3.91
N GLY A 52 -0.41 -1.56 3.10
CA GLY A 52 0.48 -2.64 3.51
C GLY A 52 1.93 -2.29 3.23
N ILE A 53 2.83 -2.72 4.10
CA ILE A 53 4.27 -2.58 3.95
C ILE A 53 4.99 -3.88 4.30
N THR A 54 5.78 -4.38 3.35
CA THR A 54 6.66 -5.52 3.50
C THR A 54 8.10 -5.04 3.71
N GLN A 55 8.73 -5.51 4.78
CA GLN A 55 10.06 -5.06 5.21
C GLN A 55 10.99 -6.25 5.45
N GLN A 56 12.19 -6.21 4.86
CA GLN A 56 13.21 -7.25 5.04
C GLN A 56 13.51 -7.52 6.53
N ALA A 57 13.54 -6.48 7.36
CA ALA A 57 13.82 -6.60 8.79
C ALA A 57 12.72 -7.35 9.58
N ALA A 58 11.52 -7.50 9.00
CA ALA A 58 10.40 -8.25 9.59
C ALA A 58 10.27 -9.66 8.99
N MET A 59 11.10 -10.03 8.01
CA MET A 59 11.07 -11.35 7.40
C MET A 59 11.85 -12.37 8.24
N PRO A 60 11.45 -13.65 8.25
CA PRO A 60 12.19 -14.72 8.90
C PRO A 60 13.56 -14.89 8.23
N PRO A 61 14.61 -15.29 8.98
CA PRO A 61 15.94 -15.45 8.43
C PRO A 61 16.03 -16.56 7.38
N GLU A 62 15.09 -17.51 7.37
CA GLU A 62 15.01 -18.57 6.34
C GLU A 62 14.34 -18.10 5.04
N GLN A 63 13.71 -16.91 5.04
CA GLN A 63 13.10 -16.35 3.84
C GLN A 63 14.18 -15.89 2.86
N THR A 64 14.11 -16.39 1.62
CA THR A 64 15.08 -16.07 0.57
C THR A 64 14.60 -14.96 -0.36
N GLN A 65 13.31 -14.66 -0.39
CA GLN A 65 12.75 -13.57 -1.18
C GLN A 65 12.92 -12.24 -0.46
N THR A 66 13.32 -11.20 -1.18
CA THR A 66 13.34 -9.83 -0.65
C THR A 66 12.01 -9.11 -0.93
N PRO A 67 11.73 -7.95 -0.30
CA PRO A 67 10.59 -7.11 -0.67
C PRO A 67 10.55 -6.77 -2.18
N GLU A 68 11.71 -6.51 -2.79
CA GLU A 68 11.86 -6.28 -4.23
C GLU A 68 11.44 -7.51 -5.05
N ASP A 69 11.84 -8.71 -4.64
CA ASP A 69 11.44 -9.95 -5.31
C ASP A 69 9.92 -10.16 -5.24
N LEU A 70 9.31 -9.82 -4.10
CA LEU A 70 7.86 -9.92 -3.92
C LEU A 70 7.10 -8.89 -4.78
N HIS A 71 7.59 -7.65 -4.84
CA HIS A 71 7.04 -6.62 -5.72
C HIS A 71 7.09 -7.08 -7.18
N ARG A 72 8.28 -7.49 -7.64
CA ARG A 72 8.52 -7.94 -9.00
C ARG A 72 7.68 -9.16 -9.38
N ALA A 73 7.53 -10.11 -8.46
CA ALA A 73 6.67 -11.28 -8.66
C ALA A 73 5.20 -10.92 -8.90
N ILE A 74 4.74 -9.74 -8.45
CA ILE A 74 3.42 -9.23 -8.81
C ILE A 74 3.47 -8.44 -10.12
N THR A 75 4.40 -7.51 -10.26
CA THR A 75 4.40 -6.59 -11.41
C THR A 75 4.72 -7.27 -12.74
N GLU A 76 5.47 -8.38 -12.74
CA GLU A 76 5.87 -9.12 -13.95
C GLU A 76 4.91 -10.25 -14.32
N ASN A 77 4.13 -10.78 -13.38
CA ASN A 77 3.26 -11.94 -13.61
C ASN A 77 1.81 -11.57 -13.96
N PHE A 78 1.44 -10.28 -13.86
CA PHE A 78 0.12 -9.79 -14.25
C PHE A 78 0.20 -9.11 -15.61
N ASP A 79 -0.39 -9.73 -16.63
CA ASP A 79 -0.37 -9.24 -18.02
C ASP A 79 -1.02 -7.85 -18.18
N ASP A 80 -1.86 -7.45 -17.24
CA ASP A 80 -2.57 -6.16 -17.19
C ASP A 80 -1.91 -5.13 -16.26
N ALA A 81 -0.69 -5.40 -15.78
CA ALA A 81 0.05 -4.45 -14.95
C ALA A 81 0.33 -3.15 -15.71
N VAL A 82 -0.10 -2.02 -15.15
CA VAL A 82 0.08 -0.69 -15.75
C VAL A 82 1.05 0.12 -14.91
N GLN A 83 2.22 0.43 -15.47
CA GLN A 83 3.23 1.27 -14.80
C GLN A 83 2.69 2.66 -14.46
N VAL A 84 3.15 3.21 -13.35
CA VAL A 84 2.75 4.51 -12.82
C VAL A 84 4.00 5.33 -12.50
N ASP A 85 4.26 6.34 -13.32
CA ASP A 85 5.39 7.24 -13.10
C ASP A 85 5.13 8.20 -11.92
N GLY A 86 6.22 8.61 -11.27
CA GLY A 86 6.20 9.68 -10.26
C GLY A 86 5.80 9.26 -8.84
N ILE A 87 5.62 7.96 -8.59
CA ILE A 87 5.34 7.40 -7.27
C ILE A 87 6.41 6.34 -6.97
N GLY A 88 7.11 6.50 -5.84
CA GLY A 88 8.18 5.58 -5.44
C GLY A 88 9.39 5.61 -6.39
N GLU A 89 10.21 4.56 -6.30
CA GLU A 89 11.24 4.22 -7.28
C GLU A 89 10.59 3.46 -8.45
N GLU A 90 9.65 2.57 -8.14
CA GLU A 90 8.79 1.89 -9.11
C GLU A 90 7.36 1.86 -8.57
N ALA A 91 6.37 1.97 -9.45
CA ALA A 91 4.98 1.73 -9.09
C ALA A 91 4.18 1.17 -10.26
N CYS A 92 3.26 0.26 -9.99
CA CYS A 92 2.33 -0.25 -10.99
C CYS A 92 0.93 -0.51 -10.42
N PHE A 93 -0.08 -0.32 -11.25
CA PHE A 93 -1.40 -0.88 -10.99
C PHE A 93 -1.40 -2.35 -11.35
N ALA A 94 -1.76 -3.20 -10.39
CA ALA A 94 -2.08 -4.61 -10.58
C ALA A 94 -3.16 -4.99 -9.57
N THR A 95 -3.86 -6.11 -9.74
CA THR A 95 -4.84 -6.52 -8.72
C THR A 95 -4.10 -6.82 -7.40
N PRO A 96 -4.50 -6.26 -6.23
CA PRO A 96 -5.75 -5.53 -5.96
C PRO A 96 -5.66 -3.99 -5.96
N GLY A 97 -4.51 -3.37 -6.25
CA GLY A 97 -4.40 -1.91 -6.18
C GLY A 97 -3.11 -1.33 -6.79
N LEU A 98 -2.47 -0.42 -6.06
CA LEU A 98 -1.21 0.20 -6.46
C LEU A 98 -0.07 -0.45 -5.68
N HIS A 99 0.84 -1.07 -6.41
CA HIS A 99 2.06 -1.70 -5.92
C HIS A 99 3.20 -0.69 -6.08
N ILE A 100 3.99 -0.50 -5.04
CA ILE A 100 5.05 0.51 -5.01
C ILE A 100 6.30 -0.10 -4.41
N LEU A 101 7.45 0.14 -5.04
CA LEU A 101 8.76 -0.10 -4.47
C LEU A 101 9.41 1.23 -4.10
N GLU A 102 9.91 1.34 -2.88
CA GLU A 102 10.63 2.53 -2.42
C GLU A 102 11.60 2.16 -1.28
N SER A 103 12.87 2.56 -1.42
CA SER A 103 13.88 2.42 -0.34
C SER A 103 13.98 0.99 0.20
N GLY A 104 13.93 0.00 -0.70
CA GLY A 104 13.99 -1.43 -0.40
C GLY A 104 12.78 -1.98 0.39
N ARG A 105 11.62 -1.34 0.26
CA ARG A 105 10.36 -1.75 0.89
C ARG A 105 9.28 -1.86 -0.17
N TYR A 106 8.48 -2.89 -0.05
CA TYR A 106 7.34 -3.11 -0.93
C TYR A 106 6.06 -2.63 -0.23
N ILE A 107 5.37 -1.69 -0.85
CA ILE A 107 4.15 -1.08 -0.35
C ILE A 107 2.98 -1.47 -1.27
N LEU A 108 1.87 -1.85 -0.66
CA LEU A 108 0.60 -2.09 -1.36
C LEU A 108 -0.44 -1.10 -0.84
N VAL A 109 -1.05 -0.36 -1.75
CA VAL A 109 -2.23 0.46 -1.47
C VAL A 109 -3.43 -0.12 -2.21
N ALA A 110 -4.55 -0.34 -1.53
CA ALA A 110 -5.80 -0.71 -2.17
C ALA A 110 -6.95 0.20 -1.70
N VAL A 111 -7.94 0.43 -2.55
CA VAL A 111 -9.15 1.18 -2.24
C VAL A 111 -10.36 0.42 -2.75
N GLY A 112 -11.55 0.73 -2.22
CA GLY A 112 -12.80 0.14 -2.72
C GLY A 112 -13.05 0.45 -4.20
N ASN A 113 -13.48 -0.56 -4.96
CA ASN A 113 -13.79 -0.51 -6.40
C ASN A 113 -12.71 0.20 -7.28
N THR A 114 -11.60 -0.50 -7.52
CA THR A 114 -10.46 -0.01 -8.32
C THR A 114 -10.70 0.10 -9.84
N SER A 115 -11.87 -0.30 -10.31
CA SER A 115 -12.23 -0.34 -11.74
C SER A 115 -12.51 1.05 -12.36
N THR A 116 -12.53 2.11 -11.56
CA THR A 116 -12.91 3.46 -11.99
C THR A 116 -11.71 4.40 -12.02
N ASP A 117 -11.72 5.39 -12.91
CA ASP A 117 -10.70 6.43 -12.96
C ASP A 117 -10.60 7.19 -11.64
N ALA A 118 -11.73 7.43 -10.97
CA ALA A 118 -11.77 8.06 -9.66
C ALA A 118 -11.00 7.25 -8.60
N ALA A 119 -11.17 5.92 -8.57
CA ALA A 119 -10.43 5.05 -7.66
C ALA A 119 -8.92 5.02 -7.99
N ARG A 120 -8.56 5.04 -9.28
CA ARG A 120 -7.14 5.15 -9.69
C ARG A 120 -6.50 6.46 -9.25
N GLN A 121 -7.24 7.58 -9.27
CA GLN A 121 -6.72 8.85 -8.74
C GLN A 121 -6.52 8.80 -7.22
N LYS A 122 -7.46 8.21 -6.48
CA LYS A 122 -7.31 7.99 -5.03
C LYS A 122 -6.09 7.12 -4.71
N LEU A 123 -5.88 6.04 -5.48
CA LEU A 123 -4.70 5.18 -5.34
C LEU A 123 -3.40 5.94 -5.57
N LYS A 124 -3.34 6.79 -6.61
CA LYS A 124 -2.15 7.61 -6.88
C LYS A 124 -1.87 8.59 -5.74
N GLU A 125 -2.91 9.26 -5.24
CA GLU A 125 -2.73 10.20 -4.14
C GLU A 125 -2.30 9.48 -2.86
N ALA A 126 -2.93 8.37 -2.51
CA ALA A 126 -2.52 7.54 -1.39
C ALA A 126 -1.09 7.02 -1.53
N GLY A 127 -0.69 6.58 -2.73
CA GLY A 127 0.68 6.17 -3.01
C GLY A 127 1.69 7.30 -2.84
N ARG A 128 1.37 8.50 -3.30
CA ARG A 128 2.21 9.70 -3.13
C ARG A 128 2.39 10.05 -1.65
N VAL A 129 1.30 10.10 -0.89
CA VAL A 129 1.32 10.35 0.56
C VAL A 129 2.15 9.29 1.28
N ALA A 130 1.93 8.01 0.98
CA ALA A 130 2.68 6.91 1.58
C ALA A 130 4.20 7.03 1.35
N VAL A 131 4.62 7.36 0.12
CA VAL A 131 6.04 7.52 -0.23
C VAL A 131 6.64 8.76 0.44
N GLU A 132 5.92 9.87 0.47
CA GLU A 132 6.38 11.09 1.15
C GLU A 132 6.58 10.88 2.64
N ASN A 133 5.61 10.23 3.29
CA ASN A 133 5.66 9.91 4.71
C ASN A 133 6.73 8.86 5.03
N LEU A 134 6.92 7.85 4.17
CA LEU A 134 8.03 6.90 4.29
C LEU A 134 9.37 7.65 4.26
N ARG A 135 9.59 8.49 3.25
CA ARG A 135 10.84 9.26 3.11
C ARG A 135 11.05 10.19 4.30
N ALA A 136 10.00 10.74 4.88
CA ALA A 136 10.08 11.55 6.09
C ALA A 136 10.47 10.71 7.32
N ALA A 137 9.91 9.51 7.46
CA ALA A 137 10.19 8.60 8.58
C ALA A 137 11.59 7.95 8.54
N LEU A 138 12.27 7.99 7.38
CA LEU A 138 13.63 7.48 7.20
C LEU A 138 14.72 8.53 7.39
N ARG A 139 14.36 9.80 7.57
CA ARG A 139 15.30 10.89 7.87
C ARG A 139 15.66 10.93 9.35
#